data_AF-A0A1F7XYI5-F1
#
_entry.id   AF-A0A1F7XYI5-F1
#
_cell.length_a   1.000
_cell.length_b   1.000
_cell.length_c   1.000
_cell.angle_alpha   90.00
_cell.angle_beta   90.00
_cell.angle_gamma   90.00
#
_symmetry.space_group_name_H-M   'P 1'
#
loop_
_entity.id
_entity.type
_entity.pdbx_description
1 polymer ?
#
loop_
_entity_poly.entity_id
_entity_poly.type
_entity_poly.pdbx_seq_one_letter_code
_entity_poly.pdbx_strand_id
1 'polypeptide(L)'
;MNKRINLFLAVLLLLLVTSVTAYVKAQTSAPSFPSCREKTPPGDVASYGYGWHQIVGESILREGSDNVYSLSSGNYLQCFCPVNGNEGVQTNWWSAEGLTQEEINSFVSQGWIFENGLMWNLGDKGYLAKNNSLNCGPEPSPTPTLTPTQSPTPTLTPTPTLSPTPGPEPENPKCVGLSASPKEGTAPLTVKFTGSGFDKNGPILEYEFNFGDASGGQSQVWKQKESEAAHRYDSSGEFIASLKVKDQGGTWRDGNDDCKVRIKVNSQPQVLGKATPEKLPEAGASVAFFGSIVPLGYFLYKRFRLV
;
A
#
# COMPACT_ATOMS: atom_id res chain seq x y z
N MET A 1 -17.13 15.87 81.00
CA MET A 1 -17.75 15.31 79.77
C MET A 1 -17.09 15.79 78.47
N ASN A 2 -15.85 16.34 78.47
CA ASN A 2 -15.25 16.98 77.29
C ASN A 2 -13.98 16.33 76.73
N LYS A 3 -13.46 15.25 77.34
CA LYS A 3 -12.23 14.58 76.87
C LYS A 3 -12.45 13.44 75.87
N ARG A 4 -13.68 12.89 75.78
CA ARG A 4 -14.00 11.77 74.87
C ARG A 4 -14.49 12.21 73.48
N ILE A 5 -14.93 13.46 73.34
CA ILE A 5 -15.43 14.01 72.06
C ILE A 5 -14.27 14.42 71.14
N ASN A 6 -13.15 14.91 71.69
CA ASN A 6 -11.98 15.28 70.89
C ASN A 6 -11.20 14.09 70.33
N LEU A 7 -11.31 12.89 70.93
CA LEU A 7 -10.66 11.70 70.41
C LEU A 7 -11.43 11.09 69.23
N PHE A 8 -12.77 11.21 69.23
CA PHE A 8 -13.60 10.74 68.11
C PHE A 8 -13.51 11.65 66.88
N LEU A 9 -13.39 12.97 67.05
CA LEU A 9 -13.14 13.88 65.92
C LEU A 9 -11.73 13.75 65.36
N ALA A 10 -10.72 13.47 66.18
CA ALA A 10 -9.35 13.25 65.71
C ALA A 10 -9.19 11.93 64.94
N VAL A 11 -9.97 10.89 65.28
CA VAL A 11 -9.96 9.61 64.55
C VAL A 11 -10.80 9.68 63.27
N LEU A 12 -11.86 10.49 63.24
CA LEU A 12 -12.67 10.68 62.02
C LEU A 12 -12.01 11.63 61.01
N LEU A 13 -11.17 12.57 61.44
CA LEU A 13 -10.34 13.40 60.55
C LEU A 13 -9.08 12.67 60.03
N LEU A 14 -8.71 11.52 60.62
CA LEU A 14 -7.61 10.67 60.13
C LEU A 14 -8.08 9.57 59.16
N LEU A 15 -9.37 9.55 58.83
CA LEU A 15 -9.96 8.79 57.72
C LEU A 15 -10.16 9.67 56.48
N LEU A 16 -9.38 10.76 56.37
CA LEU A 16 -9.20 11.51 55.13
C LEU A 16 -8.32 10.69 54.18
N VAL A 17 -8.98 9.94 53.31
CA VAL A 17 -8.58 9.69 51.92
C VAL A 17 -7.12 9.23 51.76
N THR A 18 -6.80 8.02 52.22
CA THR A 18 -5.73 7.25 51.56
C THR A 18 -6.32 6.59 50.33
N SER A 19 -6.75 7.40 49.36
CA SER A 19 -6.84 6.91 47.99
C SER A 19 -5.42 6.54 47.61
N VAL A 20 -5.10 5.24 47.65
CA VAL A 20 -3.93 4.70 46.96
C VAL A 20 -4.22 4.94 45.48
N THR A 21 -3.95 6.15 45.00
CA THR A 21 -3.80 6.40 43.59
C THR A 21 -2.64 5.51 43.18
N ALA A 22 -2.95 4.37 42.58
CA ALA A 22 -1.98 3.64 41.80
C ALA A 22 -1.43 4.65 40.79
N TYR A 23 -0.24 5.18 41.07
CA TYR A 23 0.48 5.97 40.09
C TYR A 23 0.82 4.98 38.99
N VAL A 24 0.05 5.03 37.90
CA VAL A 24 0.47 4.41 36.65
C VAL A 24 1.77 5.11 36.31
N LYS A 25 2.87 4.36 36.40
CA LYS A 25 4.20 4.88 36.12
C LYS A 25 4.18 5.32 34.67
N ALA A 26 4.48 6.60 34.41
CA ALA A 26 4.50 7.13 33.06
C ALA A 26 5.39 6.25 32.17
N GLN A 27 4.92 5.94 30.96
CA GLN A 27 5.65 5.13 30.00
C GLN A 27 6.81 5.95 29.43
N THR A 28 8.00 5.78 30.01
CA THR A 28 9.18 6.59 29.65
C THR A 28 10.02 6.01 28.52
N SER A 29 9.74 4.78 28.07
CA SER A 29 10.49 4.12 27.00
C SER A 29 9.58 3.32 26.09
N ALA A 30 9.90 3.29 24.79
CA ALA A 30 9.21 2.41 23.85
C ALA A 30 9.47 0.92 24.17
N PRO A 31 8.52 0.01 23.86
CA PRO A 31 8.76 -1.42 23.96
C PRO A 31 9.84 -1.87 22.96
N SER A 32 10.45 -3.03 23.24
CA SER A 32 11.39 -3.65 22.31
C SER A 32 10.64 -4.28 21.14
N PHE A 33 11.17 -4.13 19.94
CA PHE A 33 10.66 -4.76 18.71
C PHE A 33 11.67 -5.77 18.19
N PRO A 34 11.23 -6.94 17.68
CA PRO A 34 12.11 -7.87 16.98
C PRO A 34 12.63 -7.25 15.68
N SER A 35 13.73 -7.80 15.17
CA SER A 35 14.26 -7.41 13.86
C SER A 35 13.49 -8.08 12.73
N CYS A 36 13.28 -7.39 11.62
CA CYS A 36 12.77 -7.98 10.38
C CYS A 36 13.64 -9.15 9.90
N ARG A 37 14.93 -9.17 10.23
CA ARG A 37 15.84 -10.29 9.91
C ARG A 37 15.53 -11.57 10.69
N GLU A 38 14.86 -11.48 11.84
CA GLU A 38 14.45 -12.63 12.64
C GLU A 38 13.10 -13.20 12.18
N LYS A 39 12.40 -12.50 11.28
CA LYS A 39 11.12 -12.93 10.74
C LYS A 39 11.33 -13.70 9.43
N THR A 40 10.50 -14.70 9.23
CA THR A 40 10.46 -15.47 7.98
C THR A 40 9.18 -15.11 7.24
N PRO A 41 9.26 -14.65 5.97
CA PRO A 41 8.07 -14.49 5.13
C PRO A 41 7.30 -15.81 4.98
N PRO A 42 5.98 -15.78 4.77
CA PRO A 42 5.14 -14.59 4.63
C PRO A 42 4.76 -13.94 5.96
N GLY A 43 4.47 -12.63 5.95
CA GLY A 43 3.78 -11.96 7.05
C GLY A 43 2.36 -12.50 7.27
N ASP A 44 1.90 -12.51 8.51
CA ASP A 44 0.58 -13.03 8.91
C ASP A 44 -0.56 -12.01 8.75
N VAL A 45 -0.24 -10.71 8.76
CA VAL A 45 -1.20 -9.62 8.48
C VAL A 45 -1.24 -9.32 6.99
N ALA A 46 -0.07 -9.22 6.36
CA ALA A 46 0.05 -9.01 4.93
C ALA A 46 1.38 -9.56 4.43
N SER A 47 1.38 -10.06 3.20
CA SER A 47 2.60 -10.49 2.52
C SER A 47 2.48 -10.23 1.03
N TYR A 48 3.36 -9.36 0.54
CA TYR A 48 3.46 -8.99 -0.86
C TYR A 48 4.89 -9.27 -1.31
N GLY A 49 5.05 -10.17 -2.28
CA GLY A 49 6.36 -10.44 -2.88
C GLY A 49 6.87 -9.29 -3.76
N TYR A 50 5.96 -8.39 -4.15
CA TYR A 50 6.21 -7.22 -4.99
C TYR A 50 5.01 -6.26 -4.90
N GLY A 51 5.23 -4.96 -5.02
CA GLY A 51 4.18 -3.94 -5.09
C GLY A 51 4.68 -2.55 -4.68
N TRP A 52 3.78 -1.57 -4.70
CA TRP A 52 4.01 -0.25 -4.12
C TRP A 52 3.50 -0.23 -2.69
N HIS A 53 4.38 0.13 -1.76
CA HIS A 53 4.13 0.09 -0.34
C HIS A 53 4.38 1.46 0.27
N GLN A 54 3.48 1.87 1.17
CA GLN A 54 3.65 3.11 1.90
C GLN A 54 4.53 2.86 3.12
N ILE A 55 5.43 3.82 3.39
CA ILE A 55 6.17 3.91 4.64
C ILE A 55 5.62 5.11 5.40
N VAL A 56 5.29 4.91 6.67
CA VAL A 56 4.74 5.97 7.53
C VAL A 56 5.67 7.17 7.62
N GLY A 57 5.10 8.37 7.54
CA GLY A 57 5.88 9.61 7.50
C GLY A 57 6.46 9.97 6.13
N GLU A 58 6.32 9.10 5.13
CA GLU A 58 6.74 9.39 3.76
C GLU A 58 5.51 9.68 2.90
N SER A 59 5.64 10.69 2.03
CA SER A 59 4.62 11.04 1.03
C SER A 59 4.76 10.25 -0.26
N ILE A 60 5.83 9.46 -0.39
CA ILE A 60 6.12 8.64 -1.57
C ILE A 60 5.88 7.17 -1.25
N LEU A 61 5.25 6.45 -2.18
CA LEU A 61 5.24 5.00 -2.15
C LEU A 61 6.60 4.48 -2.60
N ARG A 62 7.02 3.35 -2.06
CA ARG A 62 8.24 2.65 -2.45
C ARG A 62 7.89 1.32 -3.11
N GLU A 63 8.60 0.97 -4.16
CA GLU A 63 8.39 -0.29 -4.87
C GLU A 63 9.28 -1.38 -4.28
N GLY A 64 8.69 -2.51 -3.89
CA GLY A 64 9.39 -3.55 -3.13
C GLY A 64 8.52 -4.73 -2.77
N SER A 65 9.09 -5.67 -2.03
CA SER A 65 8.33 -6.63 -1.25
C SER A 65 8.00 -6.02 0.11
N ASP A 66 6.86 -6.40 0.69
CA ASP A 66 6.47 -5.95 2.02
C ASP A 66 5.79 -7.07 2.80
N ASN A 67 6.21 -7.27 4.04
CA ASN A 67 5.61 -8.23 4.95
C ASN A 67 5.24 -7.53 6.25
N VAL A 68 4.00 -7.72 6.69
CA VAL A 68 3.48 -7.17 7.94
C VAL A 68 3.19 -8.32 8.90
N TYR A 69 3.79 -8.23 10.09
CA TYR A 69 3.69 -9.23 11.14
C TYR A 69 2.92 -8.68 12.34
N SER A 70 1.98 -9.46 12.88
CA SER A 70 1.39 -9.19 14.18
C SER A 70 2.38 -9.51 15.30
N LEU A 71 2.40 -8.67 16.33
CA LEU A 71 3.20 -8.86 17.54
C LEU A 71 2.28 -8.88 18.78
N SER A 72 2.87 -9.16 19.95
CA SER A 72 2.17 -9.07 21.21
C SER A 72 1.65 -7.65 21.50
N SER A 73 0.61 -7.57 22.34
CA SER A 73 0.02 -6.29 22.78
C SER A 73 -0.54 -5.41 21.65
N GLY A 74 -0.92 -6.02 20.52
CA GLY A 74 -1.51 -5.30 19.39
C GLY A 74 -0.51 -4.46 18.60
N ASN A 75 0.79 -4.70 18.78
CA ASN A 75 1.85 -4.08 17.99
C ASN A 75 2.02 -4.79 16.64
N TYR A 76 2.66 -4.13 15.69
CA TYR A 76 2.98 -4.72 14.39
C TYR A 76 4.41 -4.40 13.98
N LEU A 77 4.93 -5.21 13.06
CA LEU A 77 6.20 -5.02 12.41
C LEU A 77 6.00 -5.05 10.90
N GLN A 78 6.36 -3.99 10.20
CA GLN A 78 6.38 -3.95 8.74
C GLN A 78 7.82 -4.04 8.25
N CYS A 79 8.06 -4.90 7.27
CA CYS A 79 9.36 -5.22 6.73
C CYS A 79 9.33 -5.00 5.21
N PHE A 80 9.70 -3.79 4.81
CA PHE A 80 9.75 -3.39 3.42
C PHE A 80 11.17 -3.56 2.86
N CYS A 81 11.27 -4.20 1.70
CA CYS A 81 12.52 -4.34 0.95
C CYS A 81 12.33 -3.86 -0.48
N PRO A 82 13.09 -2.86 -0.94
CA PRO A 82 12.90 -2.30 -2.27
C PRO A 82 13.27 -3.30 -3.35
N VAL A 83 12.68 -3.14 -4.53
CA VAL A 83 13.05 -3.91 -5.73
C VAL A 83 14.47 -3.59 -6.20
N ASN A 84 14.93 -2.34 -5.96
CA ASN A 84 16.24 -1.85 -6.34
C ASN A 84 17.05 -1.52 -5.10
N GLY A 85 18.20 -2.20 -4.95
CA GLY A 85 19.11 -2.01 -3.82
C GLY A 85 18.74 -2.87 -2.60
N ASN A 86 19.53 -2.72 -1.55
CA ASN A 86 19.43 -3.52 -0.33
C ASN A 86 19.00 -2.70 0.89
N GLU A 87 18.65 -1.43 0.72
CA GLU A 87 18.26 -0.52 1.80
C GLU A 87 16.74 -0.46 1.93
N GLY A 88 16.20 -1.38 2.73
CA GLY A 88 14.80 -1.41 3.13
C GLY A 88 14.49 -0.61 4.38
N VAL A 89 13.23 -0.72 4.79
CA VAL A 89 12.71 -0.06 5.98
C VAL A 89 12.02 -1.09 6.87
N GLN A 90 12.39 -1.10 8.14
CA GLN A 90 11.62 -1.73 9.20
C GLN A 90 10.79 -0.65 9.90
N THR A 91 9.47 -0.80 9.90
CA THR A 91 8.59 0.09 10.67
C THR A 91 8.05 -0.65 11.89
N ASN A 92 8.36 -0.11 13.06
CA ASN A 92 7.84 -0.57 14.34
C ASN A 92 6.53 0.15 14.63
N TRP A 93 5.41 -0.58 14.68
CA TRP A 93 4.09 -0.03 14.97
C TRP A 93 3.72 -0.35 16.42
N TRP A 94 3.83 0.65 17.30
CA TRP A 94 3.46 0.54 18.70
C TRP A 94 2.03 1.02 18.91
N SER A 95 1.15 0.13 19.37
CA SER A 95 -0.20 0.51 19.82
C SER A 95 -0.12 1.59 20.88
N ALA A 96 -0.75 2.73 20.62
CA ALA A 96 -0.85 3.82 21.59
C ALA A 96 -1.96 3.58 22.62
N GLU A 97 -2.62 2.42 22.59
CA GLU A 97 -3.65 2.04 23.55
C GLU A 97 -3.05 1.98 24.96
N GLY A 98 -3.57 2.83 25.85
CA GLY A 98 -3.09 2.96 27.23
C GLY A 98 -2.04 4.05 27.45
N LEU A 99 -1.60 4.77 26.41
CA LEU A 99 -0.75 5.96 26.56
C LEU A 99 -1.61 7.22 26.75
N THR A 100 -1.12 8.18 27.53
CA THR A 100 -1.71 9.52 27.60
C THR A 100 -1.26 10.39 26.42
N GLN A 101 -1.97 11.49 26.17
CA GLN A 101 -1.61 12.41 25.09
C GLN A 101 -0.23 13.05 25.32
N GLU A 102 0.15 13.31 26.58
CA GLU A 102 1.46 13.86 26.95
C GLU A 102 2.59 12.86 26.63
N GLU A 103 2.35 11.57 26.86
CA GLU A 103 3.30 10.50 26.53
C GLU A 103 3.45 10.36 25.02
N ILE A 104 2.34 10.34 24.28
CA ILE A 104 2.33 10.35 22.81
C ILE A 104 3.15 11.54 22.29
N ASN A 105 2.88 12.75 22.78
CA ASN A 105 3.60 13.95 22.37
C ASN A 105 5.10 13.87 22.69
N SER A 106 5.46 13.29 23.83
CA SER A 106 6.86 13.05 24.22
C SER A 106 7.55 12.12 23.22
N PHE A 107 6.93 11.01 22.82
CA PHE A 107 7.50 10.12 21.81
C PHE A 107 7.53 10.73 20.42
N VAL A 108 6.52 11.50 20.04
CA VAL A 108 6.53 12.25 18.78
C VAL A 108 7.71 13.23 18.75
N SER A 109 8.02 13.91 19.86
CA SER A 109 9.21 14.78 19.97
C SER A 109 10.55 14.02 19.84
N GLN A 110 10.55 12.72 20.09
CA GLN A 110 11.68 11.80 19.93
C GLN A 110 11.73 11.14 18.53
N GLY A 111 10.93 11.62 17.58
CA GLY A 111 10.91 11.16 16.19
C GLY A 111 10.01 9.96 15.92
N TRP A 112 9.07 9.65 16.81
CA TRP A 112 7.95 8.75 16.48
C TRP A 112 6.87 9.51 15.70
N ILE A 113 6.09 8.77 14.92
CA ILE A 113 5.02 9.32 14.09
C ILE A 113 3.71 8.78 14.63
N PHE A 114 2.78 9.65 15.00
CA PHE A 114 1.46 9.22 15.46
C PHE A 114 0.49 9.16 14.28
N GLU A 115 -0.13 8.00 14.07
CA GLU A 115 -1.07 7.75 12.98
C GLU A 115 -2.27 6.92 13.44
N ASN A 116 -3.38 7.01 12.69
CA ASN A 116 -4.51 6.09 12.86
C ASN A 116 -4.32 4.86 11.95
N GLY A 117 -4.36 3.65 12.53
CA GLY A 117 -4.14 2.37 11.84
C GLY A 117 -5.21 2.01 10.80
N LEU A 118 -6.35 2.70 10.74
CA LEU A 118 -7.42 2.46 9.75
C LEU A 118 -6.89 2.62 8.33
N MET A 119 -6.06 3.64 8.10
CA MET A 119 -5.43 3.91 6.79
C MET A 119 -4.34 2.88 6.44
N TRP A 120 -3.90 2.09 7.43
CA TRP A 120 -2.81 1.12 7.32
C TRP A 120 -3.30 -0.33 7.41
N ASN A 121 -4.62 -0.54 7.44
CA ASN A 121 -5.25 -1.85 7.63
C ASN A 121 -4.81 -2.55 8.94
N LEU A 122 -4.46 -1.79 9.98
CA LEU A 122 -4.07 -2.29 11.30
C LEU A 122 -5.20 -2.19 12.34
N GLY A 123 -6.37 -1.71 11.91
CA GLY A 123 -7.55 -1.44 12.74
C GLY A 123 -7.66 0.04 13.12
N ASP A 124 -8.87 0.47 13.47
CA ASP A 124 -9.18 1.86 13.84
C ASP A 124 -8.72 2.18 15.27
N LYS A 125 -7.40 2.32 15.42
CA LYS A 125 -6.70 2.64 16.68
C LYS A 125 -5.49 3.53 16.40
N GLY A 126 -5.03 4.25 17.41
CA GLY A 126 -3.82 5.07 17.33
C GLY A 126 -2.55 4.24 17.47
N TYR A 127 -1.55 4.54 16.65
CA TYR A 127 -0.23 3.94 16.68
C TYR A 127 0.87 5.00 16.72
N LEU A 128 1.91 4.74 17.51
CA LEU A 128 3.20 5.39 17.37
C LEU A 128 4.07 4.50 16.47
N ALA A 129 4.47 5.03 15.32
CA ALA A 129 5.29 4.32 14.35
C ALA A 129 6.71 4.89 14.29
N LYS A 130 7.70 4.02 14.08
CA LYS A 130 9.10 4.43 13.90
C LYS A 130 9.82 3.60 12.85
N ASN A 131 10.38 4.30 11.86
CA ASN A 131 11.15 3.70 10.78
C ASN A 131 12.61 3.53 11.19
N ASN A 132 13.17 2.35 10.92
CA ASN A 132 14.58 2.04 11.07
C ASN A 132 15.10 1.46 9.76
N SER A 133 16.40 1.64 9.51
CA SER A 133 17.05 1.04 8.34
C SER A 133 17.04 -0.48 8.42
N LEU A 134 16.60 -1.13 7.35
CA LEU A 134 16.65 -2.58 7.17
C LEU A 134 17.60 -2.89 6.03
N ASN A 135 18.56 -3.78 6.25
CA ASN A 135 19.32 -4.35 5.13
C ASN A 135 18.51 -5.53 4.58
N CYS A 136 18.23 -5.56 3.27
CA CYS A 136 17.48 -6.60 2.57
C CYS A 136 18.36 -7.52 1.71
N GLY A 137 19.65 -7.22 1.60
CA GLY A 137 20.59 -8.06 0.87
C GLY A 137 20.73 -9.46 1.51
N PRO A 138 21.32 -10.43 0.79
CA PRO A 138 21.68 -11.71 1.39
C PRO A 138 22.49 -11.46 2.65
N GLU A 139 22.21 -12.22 3.72
CA GLU A 139 23.08 -12.24 4.89
C GLU A 139 24.51 -12.46 4.40
N PRO A 140 25.51 -11.69 4.88
CA PRO A 140 26.88 -11.88 4.44
C PRO A 140 27.31 -13.30 4.79
N SER A 141 27.23 -14.21 3.82
CA SER A 141 27.88 -15.50 3.89
C SER A 141 29.37 -15.24 4.08
N PRO A 142 30.07 -15.97 4.98
CA PRO A 142 31.51 -15.82 5.11
C PRO A 142 32.15 -16.01 3.73
N THR A 143 32.81 -14.97 3.24
CA THR A 143 33.47 -14.93 1.94
C THR A 143 34.51 -16.05 1.85
N PRO A 144 34.44 -17.00 0.90
CA PRO A 144 35.59 -17.84 0.60
C PRO A 144 36.69 -16.97 0.01
N THR A 145 37.83 -16.92 0.70
CA THR A 145 39.06 -16.25 0.27
C THR A 145 39.52 -16.79 -1.09
N LEU A 146 39.47 -15.95 -2.14
CA LEU A 146 39.99 -16.32 -3.46
C LEU A 146 41.50 -16.49 -3.42
N THR A 147 41.97 -17.63 -3.92
CA THR A 147 43.39 -17.96 -4.09
C THR A 147 43.94 -17.32 -5.37
N PRO A 148 45.13 -16.69 -5.36
CA PRO A 148 45.66 -16.00 -6.54
C PRO A 148 46.07 -17.00 -7.64
N THR A 149 45.68 -16.74 -8.89
CA THR A 149 46.16 -17.47 -10.07
C THR A 149 46.98 -16.53 -10.95
N GLN A 150 48.09 -17.06 -11.48
CA GLN A 150 49.21 -16.33 -12.08
C GLN A 150 48.92 -15.66 -13.43
N SER A 151 49.77 -14.66 -13.72
CA SER A 151 49.84 -13.75 -14.87
C SER A 151 50.59 -14.37 -16.09
N PRO A 152 50.86 -13.63 -17.19
CA PRO A 152 50.06 -13.52 -18.41
C PRO A 152 50.72 -14.16 -19.65
N THR A 153 49.99 -14.27 -20.76
CA THR A 153 50.55 -14.57 -22.10
C THR A 153 50.46 -13.32 -22.98
N PRO A 154 51.55 -12.87 -23.64
CA PRO A 154 51.49 -11.71 -24.54
C PRO A 154 51.15 -12.13 -25.96
N THR A 155 50.23 -11.45 -26.65
CA THR A 155 50.15 -11.53 -28.13
C THR A 155 49.52 -10.28 -28.77
N LEU A 156 50.39 -9.57 -29.48
CA LEU A 156 50.29 -8.78 -30.72
C LEU A 156 49.31 -7.58 -30.90
N THR A 157 49.95 -6.56 -31.48
CA THR A 157 49.57 -5.20 -31.86
C THR A 157 48.34 -5.09 -32.78
N PRO A 158 47.42 -4.12 -32.58
CA PRO A 158 46.32 -3.86 -33.50
C PRO A 158 46.79 -3.11 -34.76
N THR A 159 46.33 -3.57 -35.93
CA THR A 159 46.39 -2.84 -37.20
C THR A 159 45.26 -1.79 -37.25
N PRO A 160 45.50 -0.54 -37.69
CA PRO A 160 44.44 0.44 -37.83
C PRO A 160 43.47 0.02 -38.95
N THR A 161 42.20 -0.20 -38.59
CA THR A 161 41.14 -0.53 -39.54
C THR A 161 40.34 0.73 -39.87
N LEU A 162 40.08 0.93 -41.16
CA LEU A 162 39.44 2.12 -41.73
C LEU A 162 38.01 2.34 -41.19
N SER A 163 37.67 3.62 -40.98
CA SER A 163 36.37 4.10 -40.49
C SER A 163 35.22 3.69 -41.42
N PRO A 164 34.14 3.06 -40.94
CA PRO A 164 32.98 2.75 -41.75
C PRO A 164 32.17 4.03 -42.07
N THR A 165 31.76 4.14 -43.32
CA THR A 165 30.81 5.13 -43.85
C THR A 165 29.48 5.10 -43.04
N PRO A 166 28.83 6.25 -42.77
CA PRO A 166 27.57 6.27 -42.01
C PRO A 166 26.49 5.49 -42.77
N GLY A 167 26.01 4.40 -42.16
CA GLY A 167 24.81 3.69 -42.59
C GLY A 167 23.54 4.51 -42.32
N PRO A 168 22.38 4.10 -42.85
CA PRO A 168 21.12 4.80 -42.64
C PRO A 168 20.79 4.92 -41.14
N GLU A 169 20.18 6.04 -40.78
CA GLU A 169 19.85 6.49 -39.42
C GLU A 169 19.34 5.33 -38.51
N PRO A 170 19.87 5.18 -37.29
CA PRO A 170 19.45 4.10 -36.39
C PRO A 170 17.97 4.24 -36.05
N GLU A 171 17.18 3.21 -36.40
CA GLU A 171 15.79 3.11 -35.96
C GLU A 171 15.76 2.96 -34.44
N ASN A 172 15.33 4.01 -33.74
CA ASN A 172 15.16 4.07 -32.28
C ASN A 172 14.07 3.09 -31.80
N PRO A 173 14.06 2.72 -30.50
CA PRO A 173 13.01 1.87 -29.94
C PRO A 173 11.62 2.48 -30.14
N LYS A 174 10.62 1.63 -30.36
CA LYS A 174 9.22 2.04 -30.43
C LYS A 174 8.31 1.07 -29.69
N CYS A 175 7.25 1.61 -29.11
CA CYS A 175 6.16 0.77 -28.63
C CYS A 175 5.38 0.21 -29.84
N VAL A 176 4.99 -1.06 -29.78
CA VAL A 176 4.28 -1.78 -30.85
C VAL A 176 2.86 -2.16 -30.44
N GLY A 177 2.56 -2.25 -29.13
CA GLY A 177 1.21 -2.53 -28.69
C GLY A 177 1.05 -2.53 -27.18
N LEU A 178 -0.14 -2.14 -26.74
CA LEU A 178 -0.61 -2.28 -25.37
C LEU A 178 -1.96 -3.00 -25.37
N SER A 179 -2.03 -4.13 -24.67
CA SER A 179 -3.27 -4.89 -24.49
C SER A 179 -3.69 -4.90 -23.02
N ALA A 180 -4.98 -5.15 -22.76
CA ALA A 180 -5.54 -5.17 -21.43
C ALA A 180 -6.69 -6.19 -21.28
N SER A 181 -6.83 -6.76 -20.09
CA SER A 181 -7.91 -7.68 -19.74
C SER A 181 -8.23 -7.67 -18.22
N PRO A 182 -9.51 -7.53 -17.82
CA PRO A 182 -10.66 -7.16 -18.64
C PRO A 182 -10.61 -5.69 -19.08
N LYS A 183 -11.28 -5.33 -20.19
CA LYS A 183 -11.38 -3.93 -20.67
C LYS A 183 -12.59 -3.19 -20.12
N GLU A 184 -13.55 -3.91 -19.52
CA GLU A 184 -14.74 -3.34 -18.91
C GLU A 184 -15.12 -4.13 -17.65
N GLY A 185 -15.67 -3.44 -16.65
CA GLY A 185 -16.20 -4.04 -15.43
C GLY A 185 -16.78 -3.00 -14.49
N THR A 186 -17.29 -3.41 -13.33
CA THR A 186 -17.74 -2.48 -12.29
C THR A 186 -16.59 -2.12 -11.38
N ALA A 187 -16.56 -0.87 -10.92
CA ALA A 187 -15.67 -0.49 -9.84
C ALA A 187 -15.91 -1.41 -8.62
N PRO A 188 -14.88 -1.77 -7.87
CA PRO A 188 -13.53 -1.32 -8.11
C PRO A 188 -12.82 -2.43 -8.95
N LEU A 189 -12.23 -2.08 -10.10
CA LEU A 189 -11.89 -3.01 -11.20
C LEU A 189 -10.38 -3.22 -11.33
N THR A 190 -9.92 -4.47 -11.25
CA THR A 190 -8.51 -4.83 -11.52
C THR A 190 -8.33 -5.28 -12.97
N VAL A 191 -7.36 -4.67 -13.66
CA VAL A 191 -7.04 -4.90 -15.08
C VAL A 191 -5.57 -5.30 -15.21
N LYS A 192 -5.30 -6.37 -15.97
CA LYS A 192 -3.96 -6.77 -16.37
C LYS A 192 -3.62 -6.18 -17.74
N PHE A 193 -2.41 -5.67 -17.89
CA PHE A 193 -1.88 -5.06 -19.10
C PHE A 193 -0.66 -5.83 -19.59
N THR A 194 -0.55 -5.98 -20.91
CA THR A 194 0.63 -6.56 -21.56
C THR A 194 1.09 -5.62 -22.66
N GLY A 195 2.29 -5.09 -22.49
CA GLY A 195 2.98 -4.19 -23.41
C GLY A 195 3.91 -4.94 -24.37
N SER A 196 4.22 -4.32 -25.50
CA SER A 196 5.19 -4.82 -26.47
C SER A 196 5.92 -3.67 -27.12
N GLY A 197 7.22 -3.85 -27.37
CA GLY A 197 8.05 -2.89 -28.06
C GLY A 197 9.05 -3.57 -28.99
N PHE A 198 9.61 -2.78 -29.88
CA PHE A 198 10.56 -3.23 -30.88
C PHE A 198 11.71 -2.23 -30.97
N ASP A 199 12.93 -2.75 -30.96
CA ASP A 199 14.14 -2.02 -31.30
C ASP A 199 14.98 -2.90 -32.24
N LYS A 200 15.55 -2.28 -33.26
CA LYS A 200 16.41 -2.93 -34.24
C LYS A 200 17.81 -3.19 -33.69
N ASN A 201 18.25 -2.36 -32.74
CA ASN A 201 19.63 -2.37 -32.22
C ASN A 201 19.77 -3.20 -30.93
N GLY A 202 18.67 -3.66 -30.35
CA GLY A 202 18.69 -4.38 -29.08
C GLY A 202 17.29 -4.73 -28.57
N PRO A 203 17.22 -5.34 -27.38
CA PRO A 203 15.95 -5.58 -26.70
C PRO A 203 15.41 -4.29 -26.07
N ILE A 204 14.10 -4.24 -25.86
CA ILE A 204 13.50 -3.27 -24.94
C ILE A 204 13.88 -3.64 -23.51
N LEU A 205 14.38 -2.66 -22.76
CA LEU A 205 14.87 -2.85 -21.39
C LEU A 205 13.87 -2.40 -20.33
N GLU A 206 13.07 -1.37 -20.62
CA GLU A 206 12.11 -0.81 -19.68
C GLU A 206 10.81 -0.38 -20.38
N TYR A 207 9.71 -0.45 -19.63
CA TYR A 207 8.35 -0.14 -20.04
C TYR A 207 7.76 0.90 -19.06
N GLU A 208 7.13 1.95 -19.58
CA GLU A 208 6.41 2.97 -18.80
C GLU A 208 4.91 2.88 -19.11
N PHE A 209 4.12 2.33 -18.20
CA PHE A 209 2.66 2.29 -18.28
C PHE A 209 2.07 3.53 -17.62
N ASN A 210 1.20 4.25 -18.31
CA ASN A 210 0.32 5.25 -17.72
C ASN A 210 -1.10 4.71 -17.76
N PHE A 211 -1.81 4.58 -16.63
CA PHE A 211 -3.14 3.95 -16.59
C PHE A 211 -4.29 4.91 -16.88
N GLY A 212 -4.00 6.20 -17.04
CA GLY A 212 -4.98 7.21 -17.43
C GLY A 212 -5.94 7.64 -16.32
N ASP A 213 -5.69 7.27 -15.06
CA ASP A 213 -6.47 7.65 -13.90
C ASP A 213 -5.65 8.43 -12.86
N ALA A 214 -6.37 9.00 -11.89
CA ALA A 214 -5.83 9.75 -10.77
C ALA A 214 -6.22 9.13 -9.42
N SER A 215 -6.13 7.80 -9.28
CA SER A 215 -6.40 7.12 -8.02
C SER A 215 -5.47 7.66 -6.91
N GLY A 216 -6.01 7.93 -5.73
CA GLY A 216 -5.27 8.61 -4.65
C GLY A 216 -4.88 10.07 -4.93
N GLY A 217 -5.45 10.70 -5.97
CA GLY A 217 -5.21 12.10 -6.30
C GLY A 217 -3.94 12.37 -7.13
N GLN A 218 -3.28 11.34 -7.66
CA GLN A 218 -2.06 11.45 -8.47
C GLN A 218 -2.15 10.61 -9.75
N SER A 219 -1.48 11.06 -10.82
CA SER A 219 -1.43 10.30 -12.09
C SER A 219 -0.72 8.96 -11.90
N GLN A 220 -1.33 7.88 -12.37
CA GLN A 220 -0.79 6.53 -12.20
C GLN A 220 0.14 6.16 -13.37
N VAL A 221 1.44 6.46 -13.22
CA VAL A 221 2.49 6.14 -14.20
C VAL A 221 3.53 5.21 -13.55
N TRP A 222 3.75 4.02 -14.12
CA TRP A 222 4.68 3.00 -13.62
C TRP A 222 5.77 2.68 -14.63
N LYS A 223 7.02 2.59 -14.16
CA LYS A 223 8.19 2.18 -14.94
C LYS A 223 8.71 0.86 -14.40
N GLN A 224 8.96 -0.12 -15.26
CA GLN A 224 9.42 -1.44 -14.87
C GLN A 224 10.20 -2.11 -16.02
N LYS A 225 10.84 -3.24 -15.77
CA LYS A 225 11.57 -4.00 -16.81
C LYS A 225 10.67 -5.00 -17.52
N GLU A 226 9.63 -5.44 -16.84
CA GLU A 226 8.68 -6.44 -17.29
C GLU A 226 7.64 -5.82 -18.24
N SER A 227 7.23 -6.59 -19.25
CA SER A 227 6.22 -6.17 -20.21
C SER A 227 4.79 -6.34 -19.71
N GLU A 228 4.56 -6.73 -18.47
CA GLU A 228 3.23 -6.98 -17.90
C GLU A 228 3.02 -6.18 -16.61
N ALA A 229 1.87 -5.52 -16.49
CA ALA A 229 1.49 -4.74 -15.30
C ALA A 229 0.04 -5.03 -14.90
N ALA A 230 -0.33 -4.83 -13.64
CA ALA A 230 -1.72 -4.94 -13.19
C ALA A 230 -2.11 -3.68 -12.43
N HIS A 231 -3.18 -3.01 -12.86
CA HIS A 231 -3.68 -1.79 -12.22
C HIS A 231 -5.11 -1.96 -11.74
N ARG A 232 -5.46 -1.24 -10.68
CA ARG A 232 -6.75 -1.33 -10.03
C ARG A 232 -7.43 0.03 -10.04
N TYR A 233 -8.52 0.16 -10.79
CA TYR A 233 -9.34 1.37 -10.90
C TYR A 233 -10.41 1.39 -9.81
N ASP A 234 -10.30 2.31 -8.85
CA ASP A 234 -11.25 2.42 -7.74
C ASP A 234 -12.51 3.22 -8.06
N SER A 235 -12.37 4.19 -8.96
CA SER A 235 -13.48 5.05 -9.39
C SER A 235 -14.05 4.58 -10.72
N SER A 236 -15.38 4.71 -10.87
CA SER A 236 -16.01 4.55 -12.17
C SER A 236 -15.60 5.68 -13.12
N GLY A 237 -15.41 5.36 -14.40
CA GLY A 237 -14.96 6.30 -15.41
C GLY A 237 -14.50 5.58 -16.68
N GLU A 238 -14.12 6.36 -17.68
CA GLU A 238 -13.38 5.87 -18.84
C GLU A 238 -11.94 6.35 -18.75
N PHE A 239 -11.00 5.42 -18.86
CA PHE A 239 -9.57 5.68 -18.73
C PHE A 239 -8.84 5.24 -20.00
N ILE A 240 -7.82 6.01 -20.40
CA ILE A 240 -6.95 5.66 -21.53
C ILE A 240 -5.59 5.33 -20.96
N ALA A 241 -5.28 4.03 -20.90
CA ALA A 241 -3.95 3.58 -20.55
C ALA A 241 -3.02 3.70 -21.77
N SER A 242 -1.76 4.05 -21.57
CA SER A 242 -0.75 4.20 -22.62
C SER A 242 0.60 3.61 -22.21
N LEU A 243 1.43 3.23 -23.20
CA LEU A 243 2.73 2.62 -22.98
C LEU A 243 3.86 3.41 -23.68
N LYS A 244 4.97 3.62 -22.96
CA LYS A 244 6.27 3.99 -23.53
C LYS A 244 7.28 2.88 -23.31
N VAL A 245 8.32 2.84 -24.13
CA VAL A 245 9.42 1.88 -24.02
C VAL A 245 10.77 2.58 -24.05
N LYS A 246 11.79 1.94 -23.49
CA LYS A 246 13.17 2.43 -23.48
C LYS A 246 14.14 1.27 -23.63
N ASP A 247 15.16 1.47 -24.45
CA ASP A 247 16.25 0.54 -24.75
C ASP A 247 17.56 0.97 -24.07
N GLN A 248 18.69 0.39 -24.51
CA GLN A 248 20.04 0.79 -24.11
C GLN A 248 20.39 2.25 -24.45
N GLY A 249 19.72 2.87 -25.42
CA GLY A 249 19.88 4.29 -25.76
C GLY A 249 19.30 5.24 -24.72
N GLY A 250 18.55 4.72 -23.75
CA GLY A 250 18.18 5.44 -22.51
C GLY A 250 17.10 6.50 -22.68
N THR A 251 16.49 6.63 -23.86
CA THR A 251 15.41 7.61 -24.08
C THR A 251 14.05 6.93 -24.21
N TRP A 252 13.06 7.42 -23.47
CA TRP A 252 11.68 6.96 -23.57
C TRP A 252 11.06 7.31 -24.92
N ARG A 253 10.32 6.36 -25.48
CA ARG A 253 9.63 6.49 -26.76
C ARG A 253 8.19 6.02 -26.61
N ASP A 254 7.27 6.91 -26.94
CA ASP A 254 5.86 6.61 -27.10
C ASP A 254 5.62 5.77 -28.38
N GLY A 255 4.41 5.23 -28.51
CA GLY A 255 3.94 4.60 -29.74
C GLY A 255 2.81 5.36 -30.43
N ASN A 256 2.23 4.75 -31.45
CA ASN A 256 0.99 5.17 -32.10
C ASN A 256 -0.24 4.77 -31.24
N ASP A 257 -1.43 4.78 -31.83
CA ASP A 257 -2.66 4.43 -31.10
C ASP A 257 -2.72 2.96 -30.65
N ASP A 258 -1.91 2.06 -31.23
CA ASP A 258 -1.80 0.66 -30.77
C ASP A 258 -1.17 0.56 -29.37
N CYS A 259 -0.46 1.60 -28.94
CA CYS A 259 0.12 1.72 -27.60
C CYS A 259 -0.81 2.38 -26.59
N LYS A 260 -2.10 2.47 -26.91
CA LYS A 260 -3.14 2.94 -26.01
C LYS A 260 -4.28 1.94 -25.94
N VAL A 261 -4.89 1.82 -24.76
CA VAL A 261 -6.08 0.98 -24.58
C VAL A 261 -7.09 1.66 -23.67
N ARG A 262 -8.35 1.67 -24.10
CA ARG A 262 -9.47 2.20 -23.32
C ARG A 262 -9.96 1.17 -22.32
N ILE A 263 -10.13 1.59 -21.07
CA ILE A 263 -10.75 0.82 -19.99
C ILE A 263 -12.03 1.53 -19.55
N LYS A 264 -13.13 0.77 -19.45
CA LYS A 264 -14.43 1.28 -19.01
C LYS A 264 -14.81 0.71 -17.65
N VAL A 265 -14.92 1.57 -16.66
CA VAL A 265 -15.25 1.19 -15.28
C VAL A 265 -16.63 1.72 -14.93
N ASN A 266 -17.61 0.83 -14.82
CA ASN A 266 -18.99 1.14 -14.48
C ASN A 266 -19.13 1.38 -12.96
N SER A 267 -20.05 2.22 -12.53
CA SER A 267 -20.34 2.42 -11.10
C SER A 267 -20.96 1.16 -10.47
N GLN A 268 -20.72 0.94 -9.17
CA GLN A 268 -21.47 -0.08 -8.44
C GLN A 268 -22.93 0.35 -8.28
N PRO A 269 -23.89 -0.57 -8.45
CA PRO A 269 -25.27 -0.30 -8.07
C PRO A 269 -25.33 0.04 -6.58
N GLN A 270 -25.72 1.27 -6.26
CA GLN A 270 -25.98 1.64 -4.87
C GLN A 270 -27.34 1.04 -4.47
N VAL A 271 -27.36 0.23 -3.41
CA VAL A 271 -28.62 -0.16 -2.77
C VAL A 271 -29.14 1.09 -2.08
N LEU A 272 -30.03 1.83 -2.75
CA LEU A 272 -30.78 2.93 -2.15
C LEU A 272 -31.65 2.36 -1.03
N GLY A 273 -31.14 2.43 0.20
CA GLY A 273 -31.86 2.25 1.46
C GLY A 273 -32.76 1.00 1.52
N LYS A 274 -32.33 -0.01 2.28
CA LYS A 274 -33.28 -0.95 2.88
C LYS A 274 -34.13 -0.14 3.89
N ALA A 275 -35.23 0.44 3.43
CA ALA A 275 -36.26 0.92 4.33
C ALA A 275 -36.80 -0.32 5.04
N THR A 276 -36.32 -0.57 6.25
CA THR A 276 -36.97 -1.51 7.16
C THR A 276 -38.16 -0.73 7.71
N PRO A 277 -39.41 -0.98 7.27
CA PRO A 277 -40.54 -0.29 7.87
C PRO A 277 -40.57 -0.63 9.35
N GLU A 278 -40.48 0.40 10.21
CA GLU A 278 -40.48 0.27 11.67
C GLU A 278 -41.79 -0.36 12.18
N LYS A 279 -42.84 -0.36 11.33
CA LYS A 279 -44.08 -1.07 11.56
C LYS A 279 -44.60 -1.63 10.24
N LEU A 280 -44.89 -2.93 10.19
CA LEU A 280 -45.70 -3.50 9.11
C LEU A 280 -47.06 -2.78 9.10
N PRO A 281 -47.57 -2.34 7.93
CA PRO A 281 -48.92 -1.80 7.88
C PRO A 281 -49.90 -2.87 8.38
N GLU A 282 -50.83 -2.48 9.24
CA GLU A 282 -51.93 -3.36 9.64
C GLU A 282 -52.65 -3.85 8.38
N ALA A 283 -52.86 -5.17 8.29
CA ALA A 283 -53.57 -5.77 7.19
C ALA A 283 -54.95 -5.10 7.05
N GLY A 284 -55.18 -4.39 5.94
CA GLY A 284 -56.46 -3.77 5.63
C GLY A 284 -56.51 -2.24 5.64
N ALA A 285 -55.40 -1.53 5.89
CA ALA A 285 -55.40 -0.07 5.80
C ALA A 285 -55.56 0.42 4.33
N SER A 286 -56.64 1.18 4.08
CA SER A 286 -56.90 1.83 2.79
C SER A 286 -56.11 3.13 2.71
N VAL A 287 -55.11 3.20 1.84
CA VAL A 287 -54.37 4.44 1.60
C VAL A 287 -55.19 5.29 0.60
N ALA A 288 -55.75 6.41 1.07
CA ALA A 288 -56.44 7.35 0.20
C ALA A 288 -55.40 8.14 -0.63
N PHE A 289 -55.29 7.82 -1.91
CA PHE A 289 -54.46 8.54 -2.87
C PHE A 289 -55.28 9.69 -3.47
N PHE A 290 -55.06 10.92 -3.00
CA PHE A 290 -55.55 12.10 -3.69
C PHE A 290 -54.54 12.53 -4.76
N GLY A 291 -54.90 12.32 -6.02
CA GLY A 291 -54.37 13.07 -7.16
C GLY A 291 -53.31 12.36 -8.02
N SER A 292 -53.78 11.97 -9.21
CA SER A 292 -53.03 11.70 -10.45
C SER A 292 -52.57 10.25 -10.67
N ILE A 293 -53.16 9.69 -11.73
CA ILE A 293 -53.19 8.29 -12.15
C ILE A 293 -51.89 7.90 -12.86
N VAL A 294 -51.24 6.84 -12.37
CA VAL A 294 -50.65 5.76 -13.19
C VAL A 294 -50.85 4.45 -12.40
N PRO A 295 -51.37 3.35 -13.01
CA PRO A 295 -51.93 2.23 -12.25
C PRO A 295 -50.89 1.34 -11.56
N LEU A 296 -51.33 0.76 -10.43
CA LEU A 296 -50.71 -0.30 -9.62
C LEU A 296 -49.96 -1.35 -10.47
N GLY A 297 -48.79 -1.84 -10.08
CA GLY A 297 -48.51 -2.40 -8.76
C GLY A 297 -48.71 -3.92 -8.80
N TYR A 298 -47.78 -4.65 -9.41
CA TYR A 298 -47.56 -6.07 -9.13
C TYR A 298 -46.25 -6.18 -8.33
N PHE A 299 -46.36 -6.15 -7.00
CA PHE A 299 -45.29 -6.62 -6.13
C PHE A 299 -45.19 -8.14 -6.25
N LEU A 300 -44.51 -8.61 -7.30
CA LEU A 300 -44.02 -9.99 -7.34
C LEU A 300 -42.78 -10.06 -6.44
N TYR A 301 -42.94 -10.63 -5.25
CA TYR A 301 -41.83 -11.25 -4.53
C TYR A 301 -41.29 -12.40 -5.39
N LYS A 302 -40.42 -12.09 -6.36
CA LYS A 302 -39.52 -13.10 -6.90
C LYS A 302 -38.36 -13.22 -5.92
N ARG A 303 -38.36 -14.34 -5.17
CA ARG A 303 -37.15 -14.87 -4.54
C ARG A 303 -36.04 -14.87 -5.59
N PHE A 304 -35.03 -14.00 -5.42
CA PHE A 304 -33.79 -14.17 -6.16
C PHE A 304 -33.12 -15.44 -5.64
N ARG A 305 -33.16 -16.47 -6.46
CA ARG A 305 -32.31 -17.65 -6.31
C ARG A 305 -30.96 -17.25 -6.91
N LEU A 306 -29.92 -17.15 -6.09
CA LEU A 306 -28.54 -17.10 -6.56
C LEU A 306 -28.31 -18.37 -7.40
N VAL A 307 -27.93 -18.17 -8.66
CA VAL A 307 -27.20 -19.16 -9.47
C VAL A 307 -25.79 -18.63 -9.60
#